data_AF-A0A2T2VZV9-F1
#
_entry.id   AF-A0A2T2VZV9-F1
#
_cell.length_a   1.000
_cell.length_b   1.000
_cell.length_c   1.000
_cell.angle_alpha   90.00
_cell.angle_beta   90.00
_cell.angle_gamma   90.00
#
_symmetry.space_group_name_H-M   'P 1'
#
loop_
_entity.id
_entity.type
_entity.pdbx_description
1 polymer ?
#
loop_
_entity_poly.entity_id
_entity_poly.type
_entity_poly.pdbx_seq_one_letter_code
_entity_poly.pdbx_strand_id
1 'polypeptide(L)'
;MKAYSLDFREKIIDVYFTEHVSVRKLAKRFGVSKSFVETLLKRLRETGDILPKPHGGGPQPKLNAEQLKLVKALVDADNDATLDELRDRLAAETSILMSRSSMGRIVQKLELTRKKKRCMRPRLRA
;
A
#
# COMPACT_ATOMS: atom_id res chain seq x y z
N MET A 1 -5.02 3.39 11.78
CA MET A 1 -6.06 3.17 12.82
C MET A 1 -7.10 2.22 12.27
N LYS A 2 -7.48 1.19 13.02
CA LYS A 2 -8.52 0.24 12.59
C LYS A 2 -9.89 0.91 12.62
N ALA A 3 -10.69 0.70 11.59
CA ALA A 3 -12.07 1.17 11.55
C ALA A 3 -12.93 0.39 12.55
N TYR A 4 -13.94 1.05 13.15
CA TYR A 4 -15.02 0.37 13.85
C TYR A 4 -15.75 -0.60 12.90
N SER A 5 -16.22 -1.72 13.45
CA SER A 5 -16.98 -2.75 12.72
C SER A 5 -18.24 -2.18 12.07
N LEU A 6 -18.74 -2.87 11.04
CA LEU A 6 -19.95 -2.47 10.33
C LEU A 6 -21.17 -2.52 11.25
N ASP A 7 -21.34 -3.61 12.00
CA ASP A 7 -22.43 -3.80 12.95
C ASP A 7 -22.53 -2.66 13.97
N PHE A 8 -21.38 -2.13 14.40
CA PHE A 8 -21.33 -1.03 15.35
C PHE A 8 -21.82 0.29 14.72
N ARG A 9 -21.49 0.52 13.44
CA ARG A 9 -21.94 1.69 12.70
C ARG A 9 -23.42 1.62 12.36
N GLU A 10 -23.91 0.44 11.99
CA GLU A 10 -25.33 0.17 11.73
C GLU A 10 -26.16 0.47 12.97
N LYS A 11 -25.78 -0.08 14.14
CA LYS A 11 -26.47 0.21 15.41
C LYS A 11 -26.54 1.69 15.75
N ILE A 12 -25.48 2.46 15.46
CA ILE A 12 -25.48 3.92 15.68
C ILE A 12 -26.51 4.60 14.77
N ILE A 13 -26.61 4.17 13.53
CA ILE A 13 -27.52 4.72 12.53
C ILE A 13 -28.96 4.35 12.85
N ASP A 14 -29.22 3.11 13.24
CA ASP A 14 -30.56 2.64 13.65
C ASP A 14 -31.10 3.46 14.83
N VAL A 15 -30.26 3.67 15.86
CA VAL A 15 -30.63 4.50 17.02
C VAL A 15 -30.84 5.96 16.62
N TYR A 16 -30.06 6.48 15.67
CA TYR A 16 -30.23 7.84 15.17
C TYR A 16 -31.59 8.05 14.48
N PHE A 17 -32.05 7.06 13.70
CA PHE A 17 -33.34 7.12 13.01
C PHE A 17 -34.54 6.83 13.92
N THR A 18 -34.38 5.97 14.91
CA THR A 18 -35.48 5.56 15.81
C THR A 18 -35.72 6.56 16.94
N GLU A 19 -34.67 7.06 17.58
CA GLU A 19 -34.79 7.86 18.81
C GLU A 19 -34.61 9.37 18.59
N HIS A 20 -34.35 9.83 17.36
CA HIS A 20 -34.14 11.24 16.97
C HIS A 20 -33.26 12.05 17.95
N VAL A 21 -32.24 11.39 18.54
CA VAL A 21 -31.34 11.97 19.52
C VAL A 21 -30.25 12.81 18.87
N SER A 22 -29.82 13.87 19.56
CA SER A 22 -28.72 14.69 19.08
C SER A 22 -27.42 13.88 18.99
N VAL A 23 -26.58 14.23 18.01
CA VAL A 23 -25.28 13.58 17.75
C VAL A 23 -24.40 13.51 19.00
N ARG A 24 -24.46 14.54 19.86
CA ARG A 24 -23.69 14.59 21.11
C ARG A 24 -24.18 13.57 22.15
N LYS A 25 -25.49 13.35 22.25
CA LYS A 25 -26.06 12.32 23.13
C LYS A 25 -25.75 10.92 22.59
N LEU A 26 -25.85 10.74 21.27
CA LEU A 26 -25.54 9.48 20.59
C LEU A 26 -24.07 9.08 20.81
N ALA A 27 -23.14 10.02 20.61
CA ALA A 27 -21.72 9.79 20.85
C ALA A 27 -21.41 9.37 22.30
N LYS A 28 -22.04 10.02 23.28
CA LYS A 28 -21.91 9.65 24.71
C LYS A 28 -22.46 8.24 24.99
N ARG A 29 -23.63 7.89 24.45
CA ARG A 29 -24.26 6.57 24.65
C ARG A 29 -23.40 5.44 24.13
N PHE A 30 -22.78 5.63 22.97
CA PHE A 30 -21.94 4.63 22.33
C PHE A 30 -20.44 4.73 22.72
N GLY A 31 -20.07 5.66 23.61
CA GLY A 31 -18.69 5.82 24.07
C GLY A 31 -17.70 6.25 22.98
N VAL A 32 -18.18 6.95 21.94
CA VAL A 32 -17.37 7.38 20.80
C VAL A 32 -17.25 8.89 20.72
N SER A 33 -16.29 9.36 19.91
CA SER A 33 -16.11 10.78 19.65
C SER A 33 -17.29 11.35 18.83
N LYS A 34 -17.63 12.62 19.09
CA LYS A 34 -18.65 13.35 18.31
C LYS A 34 -18.29 13.40 16.83
N SER A 35 -17.02 13.64 16.52
CA SER A 35 -16.52 13.74 15.15
C SER A 35 -16.69 12.43 14.36
N PHE A 36 -16.54 11.27 15.02
CA PHE A 36 -16.81 9.98 14.38
C PHE A 36 -18.27 9.87 13.93
N VAL A 37 -19.22 10.18 14.82
CA VAL A 37 -20.66 10.12 14.52
C VAL A 37 -21.04 11.13 13.44
N GLU A 38 -20.52 12.36 13.49
CA GLU A 38 -20.73 13.36 12.44
C GLU A 38 -20.21 12.90 11.08
N THR A 39 -19.01 12.32 11.04
CA THR A 39 -18.40 11.79 9.81
C THR A 39 -19.20 10.61 9.26
N LEU A 40 -19.73 9.75 10.13
CA LEU A 40 -20.56 8.62 9.77
C LEU A 40 -21.88 9.08 9.12
N LEU A 41 -22.59 10.01 9.77
CA LEU A 41 -23.84 10.56 9.24
C LEU A 41 -23.63 11.36 7.95
N LYS A 42 -22.53 12.12 7.87
CA LYS A 42 -22.17 12.85 6.64
C LYS A 42 -21.97 11.89 5.48
N ARG A 43 -21.24 10.79 5.70
CA ARG A 43 -21.04 9.75 4.68
C ARG A 43 -22.35 9.10 4.24
N LEU A 44 -23.21 8.76 5.19
CA LEU A 44 -24.52 8.19 4.89
C LEU A 44 -25.34 9.13 4.00
N ARG A 45 -25.28 10.45 4.24
CA ARG A 45 -25.97 11.45 3.40
C ARG A 45 -25.33 11.64 2.02
N GLU A 46 -24.01 11.61 1.93
CA GLU A 46 -23.28 11.86 0.67
C GLU A 46 -23.25 10.65 -0.26
N THR A 47 -23.13 9.44 0.31
CA THR A 47 -22.87 8.20 -0.46
C THR A 47 -23.92 7.12 -0.26
N GLY A 48 -24.79 7.23 0.75
CA GLY A 48 -25.69 6.14 1.14
C GLY A 48 -24.99 5.00 1.90
N ASP A 49 -23.66 5.03 1.98
CA ASP A 49 -22.86 3.92 2.50
C ASP A 49 -22.35 4.15 3.94
N ILE A 50 -22.23 3.04 4.67
CA ILE A 50 -21.74 2.97 6.04
C ILE A 50 -20.32 2.41 6.09
N LEU A 51 -19.85 1.85 4.97
CA LEU A 51 -18.57 1.17 4.83
C LEU A 51 -17.39 2.12 5.17
N PRO A 52 -16.31 1.63 5.81
CA PRO A 52 -15.09 2.41 5.98
C PRO A 52 -14.47 2.78 4.64
N LYS A 53 -13.80 3.95 4.58
CA LYS A 53 -13.05 4.31 3.36
C LYS A 53 -11.89 3.32 3.25
N PRO A 54 -11.62 2.78 2.04
CA PRO A 54 -10.41 2.01 1.85
C PRO A 54 -9.22 2.88 2.28
N HIS A 55 -8.23 2.27 2.93
CA HIS A 55 -6.98 2.98 3.20
C HIS A 55 -6.46 3.48 1.86
N GLY A 56 -6.14 4.79 1.78
CA GLY A 56 -5.94 5.52 0.52
C GLY A 56 -4.75 5.07 -0.34
N GLY A 57 -4.16 3.91 -0.08
CA GLY A 57 -2.96 3.43 -0.72
C GLY A 57 -1.75 4.31 -0.41
N GLY A 58 -0.56 3.76 -0.62
CA GLY A 58 0.63 4.60 -0.78
C GLY A 58 0.59 5.34 -2.12
N PRO A 59 1.56 6.23 -2.37
CA PRO A 59 1.71 6.87 -3.68
C PRO A 59 1.80 5.82 -4.80
N GLN A 60 1.21 6.13 -5.95
CA GLN A 60 1.25 5.26 -7.12
C GLN A 60 2.71 4.96 -7.51
N PRO A 61 3.03 3.73 -7.94
CA PRO A 61 4.37 3.39 -8.40
C PRO A 61 4.80 4.32 -9.52
N LYS A 62 6.03 4.85 -9.46
CA LYS A 62 6.59 5.70 -10.53
C LYS A 62 6.82 4.97 -11.85
N LEU A 63 6.84 3.63 -11.84
CA LEU A 63 7.06 2.81 -13.02
C LEU A 63 5.77 2.15 -13.48
N ASN A 64 5.55 2.19 -14.79
CA ASN A 64 4.50 1.44 -15.48
C ASN A 64 4.86 -0.05 -15.57
N ALA A 65 3.85 -0.89 -15.84
CA ALA A 65 4.04 -2.34 -15.95
C ALA A 65 5.08 -2.74 -17.03
N GLU A 66 5.17 -1.97 -18.12
CA GLU A 66 6.15 -2.19 -19.19
C GLU A 66 7.58 -1.89 -18.73
N GLN A 67 7.76 -0.80 -17.97
CA GLN A 67 9.06 -0.41 -17.43
C GLN A 67 9.54 -1.39 -16.36
N LEU A 68 8.62 -2.01 -15.61
CA LEU A 68 8.97 -3.11 -14.70
C LEU A 68 9.47 -4.34 -15.46
N LYS A 69 8.92 -4.65 -16.64
CA LYS A 69 9.44 -5.74 -17.49
C LYS A 69 10.83 -5.43 -18.03
N LEU A 70 11.07 -4.16 -18.39
CA LEU A 70 12.38 -3.69 -18.83
C LEU A 70 13.43 -3.82 -17.72
N VAL A 71 13.09 -3.47 -16.47
CA VAL A 71 13.98 -3.73 -15.32
C VAL A 71 14.31 -5.22 -15.19
N LYS A 72 13.33 -6.12 -15.37
CA LYS A 72 13.59 -7.57 -15.35
C LYS A 72 14.58 -7.98 -16.45
N ALA A 73 14.35 -7.53 -17.68
CA ALA A 73 15.21 -7.84 -18.81
C ALA A 73 16.65 -7.35 -18.60
N LEU A 74 16.83 -6.14 -18.04
CA LEU A 74 18.15 -5.59 -17.71
C LEU A 74 18.88 -6.42 -16.65
N VAL A 75 18.16 -6.89 -15.62
CA VAL A 75 18.72 -7.74 -14.56
C VAL A 75 19.02 -9.16 -15.06
N ASP A 76 18.20 -9.69 -15.96
CA ASP A 76 18.43 -11.01 -16.56
C ASP A 76 19.62 -10.99 -17.52
N ALA A 77 19.82 -9.89 -18.25
CA ALA A 77 20.98 -9.68 -19.11
C ALA A 77 22.28 -9.54 -18.31
N ASP A 78 22.27 -8.76 -17.23
CA ASP A 78 23.43 -8.56 -16.34
C ASP A 78 23.04 -8.73 -14.86
N ASN A 79 23.07 -9.97 -14.40
CA ASN A 79 22.68 -10.31 -13.03
C ASN A 79 23.66 -9.78 -11.95
N ASP A 80 24.90 -9.44 -12.35
CA ASP A 80 25.93 -8.89 -11.46
C ASP A 80 25.94 -7.34 -11.42
N ALA A 81 25.07 -6.66 -12.19
CA ALA A 81 25.01 -5.21 -12.23
C ALA A 81 24.61 -4.62 -10.87
N THR A 82 25.22 -3.49 -10.52
CA THR A 82 24.88 -2.77 -9.28
C THR A 82 23.56 -1.99 -9.44
N LEU A 83 22.93 -1.62 -8.32
CA LEU A 83 21.68 -0.84 -8.34
C LEU A 83 21.85 0.54 -9.00
N ASP A 84 23.05 1.13 -8.92
CA ASP A 84 23.36 2.41 -9.55
C ASP A 84 23.49 2.24 -11.07
N GLU A 85 24.16 1.18 -11.54
CA GLU A 85 24.23 0.83 -12.97
C GLU A 85 22.84 0.52 -13.57
N LEU A 86 22.01 -0.24 -12.84
CA LEU A 86 20.64 -0.54 -13.29
C LEU A 86 19.79 0.73 -13.42
N ARG A 87 19.98 1.70 -12.51
CA ARG A 87 19.30 3.00 -12.61
C ARG A 87 19.77 3.77 -13.84
N ASP A 88 21.08 3.85 -14.05
CA ASP A 88 21.65 4.65 -15.13
C ASP A 88 21.27 4.07 -16.50
N ARG A 89 21.25 2.73 -16.63
CA ARG A 89 20.73 2.04 -17.82
C ARG A 89 19.23 2.28 -18.04
N LEU A 90 18.43 2.21 -16.97
CA LEU A 90 17.01 2.51 -17.07
C LEU A 90 16.76 3.97 -17.48
N ALA A 91 17.56 4.91 -16.96
CA ALA A 91 17.50 6.31 -17.36
C ALA A 91 17.90 6.50 -18.83
N ALA A 92 18.86 5.74 -19.34
CA ALA A 92 19.24 5.78 -20.76
C ALA A 92 18.11 5.29 -21.68
N GLU A 93 17.38 4.24 -21.30
CA GLU A 93 16.32 3.65 -22.13
C GLU A 93 14.95 4.33 -22.00
N THR A 94 14.60 4.80 -20.80
CA THR A 94 13.27 5.35 -20.51
C THR A 94 13.26 6.80 -20.05
N SER A 95 14.42 7.47 -19.96
CA SER A 95 14.57 8.86 -19.48
C SER A 95 14.05 9.14 -18.06
N ILE A 96 13.73 8.08 -17.29
CA ILE A 96 13.23 8.21 -15.93
C ILE A 96 14.38 8.13 -14.94
N LEU A 97 14.61 9.23 -14.23
CA LEU A 97 15.55 9.29 -13.12
C LEU A 97 14.87 8.81 -11.83
N MET A 98 15.43 7.77 -11.21
CA MET A 98 14.97 7.24 -9.93
C MET A 98 16.09 7.24 -8.89
N SER A 99 15.77 7.25 -7.60
CA SER A 99 16.80 7.06 -6.57
C SER A 99 17.27 5.60 -6.52
N ARG A 100 18.51 5.37 -6.05
CA ARG A 100 19.04 4.02 -5.76
C ARG A 100 18.10 3.21 -4.85
N SER A 101 17.52 3.87 -3.85
CA SER A 101 16.55 3.26 -2.93
C SER A 101 15.23 2.86 -3.61
N SER A 102 14.80 3.60 -4.63
CA SER A 102 13.63 3.25 -5.43
C SER A 102 13.92 2.02 -6.29
N MET A 103 15.08 1.99 -6.95
CA MET A 103 15.54 0.82 -7.71
C MET A 103 15.62 -0.43 -6.83
N GLY A 104 16.21 -0.32 -5.63
CA GLY A 104 16.28 -1.43 -4.68
C GLY A 104 14.90 -1.98 -4.26
N ARG A 105 13.93 -1.10 -4.00
CA ARG A 105 12.55 -1.53 -3.69
C ARG A 105 11.88 -2.22 -4.88
N ILE A 106 12.14 -1.76 -6.10
CA ILE A 106 11.60 -2.38 -7.32
C ILE A 106 12.18 -3.78 -7.51
N VAL A 107 13.51 -3.93 -7.43
CA VAL A 107 14.19 -5.23 -7.55
C VAL A 107 13.67 -6.21 -6.49
N GLN A 108 13.49 -5.75 -5.24
CA GLN A 108 12.90 -6.56 -4.16
C GLN A 108 11.45 -6.95 -4.43
N LYS A 109 10.62 -6.01 -4.91
CA LYS A 109 9.22 -6.28 -5.27
C LYS A 109 9.10 -7.27 -6.44
N LEU A 110 10.09 -7.28 -7.32
CA LEU A 110 10.18 -8.22 -8.44
C LEU A 110 10.81 -9.56 -8.07
N GLU A 111 11.19 -9.75 -6.79
CA GLU A 111 11.84 -10.94 -6.25
C GLU A 111 13.12 -11.35 -7.01
N LEU A 112 13.77 -10.38 -7.66
CA LEU A 112 14.99 -10.60 -8.41
C LEU A 112 16.15 -10.75 -7.44
N THR A 113 16.73 -11.95 -7.39
CA THR A 113 17.88 -12.24 -6.55
C THR A 113 19.15 -12.36 -7.40
N ARG A 114 20.26 -11.88 -6.84
CA ARG A 114 21.57 -12.10 -7.45
C ARG A 114 21.91 -13.59 -7.41
N LYS A 115 22.21 -14.17 -8.56
CA LYS A 115 22.65 -15.55 -8.70
C LYS A 115 24.02 -15.71 -8.05
N LYS A 116 24.06 -16.37 -6.89
CA LYS A 116 25.30 -16.60 -6.14
C LYS A 116 26.12 -17.72 -6.79
N LYS A 117 27.24 -17.37 -7.43
CA LYS A 117 28.27 -18.35 -7.83
C LYS A 117 29.02 -18.80 -6.57
N ARG A 118 28.94 -20.08 -6.21
CA ARG A 118 29.67 -20.66 -5.06
C ARG A 118 31.14 -20.84 -5.47
N CYS A 119 32.03 -20.00 -4.95
CA CYS A 119 33.48 -20.14 -5.19
C CYS A 119 34.19 -21.11 -4.22
N MET A 120 33.47 -21.81 -3.34
CA MET A 120 34.07 -22.79 -2.41
C MET A 120 33.81 -24.23 -2.87
N ARG A 121 34.86 -25.07 -2.86
CA ARG A 121 34.76 -26.54 -2.99
C ARG A 121 33.84 -27.08 -1.88
N PRO A 122 32.93 -28.03 -2.18
CA PRO A 122 32.17 -28.71 -1.14
C PRO A 122 33.15 -29.34 -0.14
N ARG A 123 32.97 -29.10 1.16
CA ARG A 123 33.67 -29.88 2.18
C ARG A 123 33.16 -31.32 2.08
N LEU A 124 33.99 -32.23 1.56
CA LEU A 124 33.79 -33.66 1.73
C LEU A 124 33.72 -33.92 3.24
N ARG A 125 32.56 -34.39 3.71
CA ARG A 125 32.47 -34.97 5.05
C ARG A 125 33.14 -36.34 4.97
N ALA A 126 34.18 -36.52 5.79
CA ALA A 126 34.80 -37.82 6.03
C ALA A 126 33.81 -38.78 6.70
#